data_AF-A0A2M6YCF2-F1
#
_entry.id   AF-A0A2M6YCF2-F1
#
_cell.length_a   1.000
_cell.length_b   1.000
_cell.length_c   1.000
_cell.angle_alpha   90.00
_cell.angle_beta   90.00
_cell.angle_gamma   90.00
#
_symmetry.space_group_name_H-M   'P 1'
#
loop_
_entity.id
_entity.type
_entity.pdbx_description
1 polymer ?
#
loop_
_entity_poly.entity_id
_entity_poly.type
_entity_poly.pdbx_seq_one_letter_code
_entity_poly.pdbx_strand_id
1 'polypeptide(L)'
;MEICDKDLWHYTTILMEHFVKYLRYLKFPFSPEVFLHYRSAIGFFLIVVILSFVIDFFLSHSFLGSKYRFFLAPGVIIHEMSHGFACIFTGAKVSEMALFEKDGGHVKHTRPRIPVIGPAIISLAPLIAGILIIYLTSKYLNSAEYNPFNKGYGVNSLLEANINFAKNLLHLSIRNWILLYIVISVAVTMTPSRQDFSNAFFPLLFLMLIFLIVSKLTHILLPVSSFNLLLLSVINLLILMLVLSIIVFVISNFFLGAKT
;
A
#
# COMPACT_ATOMS: atom_id res chain seq x y z
N MET A 1 -11.69 -16.06 -27.71
CA MET A 1 -12.12 -15.40 -26.46
C MET A 1 -11.48 -14.02 -26.41
N GLU A 2 -11.80 -13.16 -27.38
CA GLU A 2 -11.06 -11.92 -27.68
C GLU A 2 -12.00 -10.71 -27.90
N ILE A 3 -13.32 -10.93 -27.80
CA ILE A 3 -14.35 -9.95 -28.12
C ILE A 3 -14.79 -9.16 -26.87
N CYS A 4 -14.58 -9.69 -25.66
CA CYS A 4 -15.05 -9.06 -24.42
C CYS A 4 -14.17 -7.89 -23.91
N ASP A 5 -12.90 -7.82 -24.34
CA ASP A 5 -11.98 -6.78 -23.86
C ASP A 5 -12.23 -5.43 -24.57
N LYS A 6 -12.47 -5.44 -25.90
CA LYS A 6 -12.63 -4.21 -26.70
C LYS A 6 -13.81 -3.35 -26.27
N ASP A 7 -14.92 -3.97 -25.91
CA ASP A 7 -16.12 -3.24 -25.48
C ASP A 7 -15.92 -2.59 -24.11
N LEU A 8 -15.23 -3.27 -23.18
CA LEU A 8 -14.93 -2.72 -21.86
C LEU A 8 -14.00 -1.50 -21.94
N TRP A 9 -12.99 -1.55 -22.82
CA TRP A 9 -12.14 -0.40 -23.13
C TRP A 9 -12.93 0.75 -23.76
N HIS A 10 -13.90 0.45 -24.63
CA HIS A 10 -14.73 1.48 -25.26
C HIS A 10 -15.62 2.21 -24.25
N TYR A 11 -16.34 1.47 -23.39
CA TYR A 11 -17.19 2.07 -22.35
C TYR A 11 -16.39 2.84 -21.30
N THR A 12 -15.23 2.33 -20.87
CA THR A 12 -14.36 3.05 -19.93
C THR A 12 -13.80 4.35 -20.53
N THR A 13 -13.55 4.37 -21.84
CA THR A 13 -13.12 5.58 -22.56
C THR A 13 -14.24 6.62 -22.62
N ILE A 14 -15.46 6.22 -22.98
CA ILE A 14 -16.63 7.11 -23.05
C ILE A 14 -16.94 7.71 -21.67
N LEU A 15 -17.00 6.89 -20.62
CA LEU A 15 -17.32 7.35 -19.27
C LEU A 15 -16.25 8.34 -18.74
N MET A 16 -14.98 8.11 -19.10
CA MET A 16 -13.88 9.03 -18.84
C MET A 16 -14.02 10.34 -19.61
N GLU A 17 -14.38 10.32 -20.89
CA GLU A 17 -14.58 11.55 -21.68
C GLU A 17 -15.69 12.43 -21.11
N HIS A 18 -16.81 11.83 -20.69
CA HIS A 18 -17.90 12.54 -20.04
C HIS A 18 -17.47 13.14 -18.69
N PHE A 19 -16.74 12.38 -17.88
CA PHE A 19 -16.20 12.86 -16.61
C PHE A 19 -15.21 14.02 -16.80
N VAL A 20 -14.32 13.90 -17.78
CA VAL A 20 -13.36 14.96 -18.16
C VAL A 20 -14.07 16.23 -18.64
N LYS A 21 -15.12 16.09 -19.45
CA LYS A 21 -15.92 17.22 -19.93
C LYS A 21 -16.66 17.91 -18.78
N TYR A 22 -17.16 17.13 -17.81
CA TYR A 22 -17.77 17.64 -16.58
C TYR A 22 -16.77 18.38 -15.69
N LEU A 23 -15.55 17.86 -15.52
CA LEU A 23 -14.48 18.55 -14.78
C LEU A 23 -14.08 19.89 -15.43
N ARG A 24 -14.00 19.96 -16.76
CA ARG A 24 -13.78 21.22 -17.48
C ARG A 24 -14.93 22.21 -17.26
N TYR A 25 -16.17 21.72 -17.25
CA TYR A 25 -17.35 22.55 -17.04
C TYR A 25 -17.35 23.21 -15.65
N LEU A 26 -16.92 22.49 -14.62
CA LEU A 26 -16.81 23.01 -13.25
C LEU A 26 -15.70 24.06 -13.05
N LYS A 27 -14.93 24.42 -14.10
CA LYS A 27 -13.74 25.28 -14.02
C LYS A 27 -12.75 24.84 -12.92
N PHE A 28 -12.75 23.55 -12.58
CA PHE A 28 -11.80 23.01 -11.61
C PHE A 28 -10.38 23.14 -12.18
N PRO A 29 -9.36 23.47 -11.38
CA PRO A 29 -7.99 23.69 -11.86
C PRO A 29 -7.30 22.43 -12.42
N PHE A 30 -7.95 21.26 -12.43
CA PHE A 30 -7.41 20.02 -12.97
C PHE A 30 -7.35 20.07 -14.50
N SER A 31 -6.14 19.96 -15.08
CA SER A 31 -6.04 19.53 -16.47
C SER A 31 -6.41 18.03 -16.52
N PRO A 32 -7.37 17.62 -17.37
CA PRO A 32 -7.74 16.22 -17.54
C PRO A 32 -6.55 15.29 -17.81
N GLU A 33 -5.55 15.81 -18.51
CA GLU A 33 -4.29 15.14 -18.84
C GLU A 33 -3.54 14.66 -17.60
N VAL A 34 -3.49 15.49 -16.54
CA VAL A 34 -2.84 15.12 -15.29
C VAL A 34 -3.59 13.96 -14.62
N PHE A 35 -4.92 14.04 -14.56
CA PHE A 35 -5.71 12.93 -13.99
C PHE A 35 -5.53 11.63 -14.77
N LEU A 36 -5.57 11.70 -16.11
CA LEU A 36 -5.32 10.56 -17.00
C LEU A 36 -3.92 9.96 -16.78
N HIS A 37 -2.92 10.80 -16.50
CA HIS A 37 -1.56 10.37 -16.20
C HIS A 37 -1.45 9.60 -14.88
N TYR A 38 -2.15 10.04 -13.82
CA TYR A 38 -2.07 9.43 -12.47
C TYR A 38 -3.17 8.39 -12.17
N ARG A 39 -4.12 8.14 -13.08
CA ARG A 39 -5.30 7.28 -12.83
C ARG A 39 -4.95 5.87 -12.34
N SER A 40 -3.93 5.25 -12.92
CA SER A 40 -3.50 3.90 -12.56
C SER A 40 -2.83 3.87 -11.19
N ALA A 41 -2.02 4.88 -10.86
CA ALA A 41 -1.40 5.02 -9.55
C ALA A 41 -2.46 5.15 -8.45
N ILE A 42 -3.48 5.99 -8.67
CA ILE A 42 -4.60 6.15 -7.75
C ILE A 42 -5.35 4.83 -7.59
N GLY A 43 -5.68 4.15 -8.69
CA GLY A 43 -6.35 2.85 -8.67
C GLY A 43 -5.54 1.79 -7.90
N PHE A 44 -4.24 1.67 -8.16
CA PHE A 44 -3.37 0.74 -7.45
C PHE A 44 -3.25 1.06 -5.97
N PHE A 45 -3.13 2.34 -5.60
CA PHE A 45 -3.12 2.74 -4.20
C PHE A 45 -4.41 2.34 -3.47
N LEU A 46 -5.58 2.55 -4.08
CA LEU A 46 -6.85 2.11 -3.52
C LEU A 46 -6.90 0.58 -3.34
N ILE A 47 -6.40 -0.19 -4.31
CA ILE A 47 -6.30 -1.65 -4.21
C ILE A 47 -5.40 -2.05 -3.03
N VAL A 48 -4.24 -1.41 -2.84
CA VAL A 48 -3.35 -1.66 -1.70
C VAL A 48 -4.08 -1.45 -0.37
N VAL A 49 -4.82 -0.35 -0.24
CA VAL A 49 -5.60 -0.05 0.97
C VAL A 49 -6.68 -1.11 1.21
N ILE A 50 -7.47 -1.45 0.17
CA ILE A 50 -8.54 -2.44 0.27
C ILE A 50 -7.97 -3.81 0.67
N LEU A 51 -6.94 -4.29 -0.02
CA LEU A 51 -6.33 -5.59 0.27
C LEU A 51 -5.82 -5.66 1.71
N SER A 52 -5.20 -4.59 2.20
CA SER A 52 -4.67 -4.55 3.57
C SER A 52 -5.78 -4.61 4.62
N PHE A 53 -6.92 -3.93 4.40
CA PHE A 53 -8.10 -4.05 5.26
C PHE A 53 -8.71 -5.46 5.24
N VAL A 54 -8.77 -6.09 4.07
CA VAL A 54 -9.31 -7.45 3.93
C VAL A 54 -8.40 -8.48 4.62
N ILE A 55 -7.08 -8.32 4.52
CA ILE A 55 -6.09 -9.17 5.22
C ILE A 55 -6.24 -9.01 6.74
N ASP A 56 -6.31 -7.77 7.25
CA ASP A 56 -6.54 -7.51 8.67
C ASP A 56 -7.85 -8.14 9.15
N PHE A 57 -8.92 -8.05 8.37
CA PHE A 57 -10.19 -8.70 8.68
C PHE A 57 -10.05 -10.22 8.84
N PHE A 58 -9.48 -10.92 7.85
CA PHE A 58 -9.35 -12.38 7.92
C PHE A 58 -8.43 -12.84 9.05
N LEU A 59 -7.30 -12.15 9.27
CA LEU A 59 -6.36 -12.51 10.33
C LEU A 59 -6.93 -12.23 11.72
N SER A 60 -7.60 -11.09 11.93
CA SER A 60 -8.20 -10.72 13.21
C SER A 60 -9.40 -11.60 13.59
N HIS A 61 -10.12 -12.16 12.62
CA HIS A 61 -11.24 -13.08 12.86
C HIS A 61 -10.82 -14.57 12.86
N SER A 62 -9.52 -14.85 12.77
CA SER A 62 -8.98 -16.21 12.95
C SER A 62 -8.66 -16.51 14.43
N PHE A 63 -8.24 -17.74 14.74
CA PHE A 63 -7.84 -18.16 16.09
C PHE A 63 -6.65 -17.36 16.64
N LEU A 64 -5.92 -16.68 15.75
CA LEU A 64 -4.84 -15.76 16.14
C LEU A 64 -5.40 -14.51 16.82
N GLY A 65 -6.62 -14.08 16.48
CA GLY A 65 -7.18 -12.81 16.97
C GLY A 65 -6.21 -11.65 16.75
N SER A 66 -6.17 -10.67 17.67
CA SER A 66 -5.19 -9.57 17.61
C SER A 66 -3.72 -10.03 17.71
N LYS A 67 -3.44 -11.28 18.09
CA LYS A 67 -2.07 -11.79 18.25
C LYS A 67 -1.37 -12.02 16.91
N TYR A 68 -2.09 -12.04 15.78
CA TYR A 68 -1.45 -12.17 14.46
C TYR A 68 -0.38 -11.07 14.24
N ARG A 69 -0.55 -9.90 14.87
CA ARG A 69 0.38 -8.76 14.78
C ARG A 69 1.78 -9.06 15.34
N PHE A 70 1.90 -10.01 16.28
CA PHE A 70 3.22 -10.49 16.72
C PHE A 70 3.95 -11.26 15.61
N PHE A 71 3.23 -11.97 14.74
CA PHE A 71 3.83 -12.60 13.57
C PHE A 71 4.25 -11.57 12.52
N LEU A 72 3.66 -10.37 12.53
CA LEU A 72 4.06 -9.25 11.68
C LEU A 72 4.94 -8.24 12.42
N ALA A 73 5.62 -8.67 13.48
CA ALA A 73 6.41 -7.81 14.35
C ALA A 73 7.41 -6.91 13.60
N PRO A 74 8.21 -7.39 12.62
CA PRO A 74 9.14 -6.53 11.89
C PRO A 74 8.45 -5.34 11.24
N GLY A 75 7.33 -5.58 10.57
CA GLY A 75 6.53 -4.55 9.93
C GLY A 75 5.88 -3.58 10.92
N VAL A 76 5.39 -4.06 12.06
CA VAL A 76 4.82 -3.21 13.12
C VAL A 76 5.89 -2.31 13.72
N ILE A 77 7.08 -2.85 14.02
CA ILE A 77 8.21 -2.08 14.53
C ILE A 77 8.57 -0.96 13.55
N ILE A 78 8.71 -1.30 12.27
CA ILE A 78 9.00 -0.33 11.20
C ILE A 78 7.91 0.73 11.11
N HIS A 79 6.64 0.34 11.24
CA HIS A 79 5.51 1.27 11.21
C HIS A 79 5.61 2.32 12.32
N GLU A 80 5.67 1.88 13.58
CA GLU A 80 5.70 2.80 14.72
C GLU A 80 7.00 3.63 14.78
N MET A 81 8.13 3.03 14.41
CA MET A 81 9.40 3.77 14.31
C MET A 81 9.35 4.85 13.23
N SER A 82 8.61 4.63 12.14
CA SER A 82 8.45 5.62 11.08
C SER A 82 7.67 6.85 11.57
N HIS A 83 6.60 6.63 12.34
CA HIS A 83 5.89 7.71 13.03
C HIS A 83 6.81 8.48 13.97
N GLY A 84 7.60 7.78 14.79
CA GLY A 84 8.57 8.40 15.69
C GLY A 84 9.62 9.23 14.98
N PHE A 85 10.19 8.71 13.89
CA PHE A 85 11.18 9.42 13.07
C PHE A 85 10.58 10.69 12.44
N ALA A 86 9.36 10.59 11.91
CA ALA A 86 8.65 11.74 11.36
C ALA A 86 8.28 12.78 12.42
N CYS A 87 7.99 12.36 13.66
CA CYS A 87 7.80 13.29 14.78
C CYS A 87 9.07 14.12 15.02
N ILE A 88 10.24 13.47 15.08
CA ILE A 88 11.53 14.16 15.24
C ILE A 88 11.75 15.15 14.09
N PHE A 89 11.54 14.71 12.85
CA PHE A 89 11.74 15.55 11.66
C PHE A 89 10.82 16.78 11.62
N THR A 90 9.57 16.63 12.07
CA THR A 90 8.56 17.71 12.09
C THR A 90 8.58 18.55 13.37
N GLY A 91 9.47 18.24 14.30
CA GLY A 91 9.61 18.91 15.59
C GLY A 91 8.51 18.59 16.61
N ALA A 92 7.72 17.53 16.39
CA ALA A 92 6.82 16.99 17.39
C ALA A 92 7.61 16.23 18.47
N LYS A 93 7.19 16.33 19.73
CA LYS A 93 7.77 15.54 20.82
C LYS A 93 6.98 14.25 20.98
N VAL A 94 7.64 13.11 20.91
CA VAL A 94 7.05 11.81 21.24
C VAL A 94 6.93 11.71 22.76
N SER A 95 5.73 11.55 23.27
CA SER A 95 5.47 11.36 24.71
C SER A 95 5.40 9.89 25.11
N GLU A 96 4.95 9.04 24.20
CA GLU A 96 4.77 7.60 24.43
C GLU A 96 4.88 6.85 23.11
N MET A 97 5.55 5.70 23.12
CA MET A 97 5.65 4.81 21.98
C MET A 97 5.52 3.38 22.49
N ALA A 98 4.48 2.68 22.03
CA ALA A 98 4.25 1.28 22.32
C ALA A 98 4.23 0.52 20.99
N LEU A 99 5.10 -0.48 20.86
CA LEU A 99 5.21 -1.25 19.60
C LEU A 99 4.13 -2.34 19.51
N PHE A 100 3.74 -2.90 20.65
CA PHE A 100 2.78 -4.01 20.72
C PHE A 100 1.83 -3.82 21.89
N GLU A 101 0.60 -3.41 21.62
CA GLU A 101 -0.52 -3.49 22.56
C GLU A 101 -1.68 -4.32 21.99
N LYS A 102 -2.70 -4.54 22.83
CA LYS A 102 -3.87 -5.37 22.50
C LYS A 102 -4.58 -4.92 21.22
N ASP A 103 -4.59 -3.61 20.96
CA ASP A 103 -5.27 -2.98 19.83
C ASP A 103 -4.31 -2.49 18.74
N GLY A 104 -3.00 -2.79 18.84
CA GLY A 104 -1.96 -2.34 17.91
C GLY A 104 -0.81 -1.62 18.59
N GLY A 105 0.20 -1.21 17.82
CA GLY A 105 1.16 -0.23 18.28
C GLY A 105 0.55 1.18 18.25
N HIS A 106 1.19 2.12 18.96
CA HIS A 106 0.88 3.54 18.83
C HIS A 106 2.06 4.43 19.16
N VAL A 107 2.04 5.63 18.58
CA VAL A 107 2.92 6.75 18.93
C VAL A 107 2.06 7.94 19.36
N LYS A 108 2.15 8.33 20.63
CA LYS A 108 1.56 9.58 21.12
C LYS A 108 2.60 10.69 21.00
N HIS A 109 2.21 11.79 20.37
CA HIS A 109 3.09 12.91 20.14
C HIS A 109 2.35 14.25 20.28
N THR A 110 3.10 15.31 20.54
CA THR A 110 2.56 16.68 20.51
C THR A 110 2.25 17.12 19.08
N ARG A 111 1.57 18.25 18.91
CA ARG A 111 1.44 18.85 17.57
C ARG A 111 2.82 19.14 16.96
N PRO A 112 3.03 18.86 15.66
CA PRO A 112 4.27 19.19 14.98
C PRO A 112 4.47 20.69 14.87
N ARG A 113 5.73 21.14 14.79
CA ARG A 113 6.06 22.57 14.62
C ARG A 113 5.62 23.11 13.25
N ILE A 114 5.46 22.23 12.27
CA ILE A 114 4.95 22.54 10.94
C ILE A 114 3.47 22.11 10.91
N PRO A 115 2.51 23.00 11.22
CA PRO A 115 1.15 22.60 11.55
C PRO A 115 0.36 22.02 10.37
N VAL A 116 0.66 22.45 9.13
CA VAL A 116 -0.08 22.02 7.94
C VAL A 116 0.51 20.73 7.36
N ILE A 117 1.82 20.69 7.14
CA ILE A 117 2.49 19.58 6.45
C ILE A 117 2.93 18.49 7.44
N GLY A 118 3.26 18.86 8.68
CA GLY A 118 3.75 17.93 9.70
C GLY A 118 2.81 16.76 9.97
N PRO A 119 1.48 16.96 10.14
CA PRO A 119 0.56 15.85 10.34
C PRO A 119 0.50 14.89 9.15
N ALA A 120 0.61 15.40 7.91
CA ALA A 120 0.71 14.57 6.71
C ALA A 120 1.99 13.73 6.73
N ILE A 121 3.14 14.35 7.03
CA ILE A 121 4.43 13.67 7.06
C ILE A 121 4.42 12.55 8.09
N ILE A 122 3.93 12.81 9.31
CA ILE A 122 3.82 11.79 10.35
C ILE A 122 2.92 10.65 9.88
N SER A 123 1.68 10.98 9.49
CA SER A 123 0.67 9.97 9.13
C SER A 123 1.05 9.10 7.92
N LEU A 124 1.83 9.64 6.97
CA LEU A 124 2.28 8.92 5.77
C LEU A 124 3.68 8.30 5.93
N ALA A 125 4.37 8.57 7.02
CA ALA A 125 5.72 8.05 7.24
C ALA A 125 5.81 6.52 7.15
N PRO A 126 4.89 5.74 7.76
CA PRO A 126 4.93 4.28 7.64
C PRO A 126 4.80 3.79 6.21
N LEU A 127 3.94 4.43 5.41
CA LEU A 127 3.76 4.10 4.01
C LEU A 127 5.04 4.37 3.20
N ILE A 128 5.64 5.55 3.40
CA ILE A 128 6.88 5.93 2.70
C ILE A 128 8.04 4.99 3.09
N ALA A 129 8.20 4.73 4.38
CA ALA A 129 9.22 3.83 4.89
C ALA A 129 9.02 2.40 4.39
N GLY A 130 7.78 1.90 4.42
CA GLY A 130 7.44 0.57 3.92
C GLY A 130 7.74 0.41 2.44
N ILE A 131 7.32 1.38 1.61
CA ILE A 131 7.64 1.42 0.18
C ILE A 131 9.16 1.43 -0.05
N LEU A 132 9.91 2.24 0.71
CA LEU A 132 11.37 2.32 0.61
C LEU A 132 12.03 0.98 0.99
N ILE A 133 11.59 0.34 2.06
CA ILE A 133 12.12 -0.95 2.51
C ILE A 133 11.82 -2.04 1.50
N ILE A 134 10.61 -2.08 0.93
CA ILE A 134 10.25 -3.03 -0.13
C ILE A 134 11.14 -2.79 -1.36
N TYR A 135 11.37 -1.53 -1.75
CA TYR A 135 12.26 -1.19 -2.86
C TYR A 135 13.73 -1.57 -2.61
N LEU A 136 14.26 -1.29 -1.41
CA LEU A 136 15.64 -1.64 -1.06
C LEU A 136 15.80 -3.15 -0.98
N THR A 137 14.82 -3.83 -0.39
CA THR A 137 14.81 -5.29 -0.29
C THR A 137 14.66 -5.91 -1.66
N SER A 138 13.85 -5.34 -2.56
CA SER A 138 13.74 -5.82 -3.94
C SER A 138 15.02 -5.62 -4.74
N LYS A 139 15.73 -4.51 -4.53
CA LYS A 139 17.05 -4.27 -5.13
C LYS A 139 18.08 -5.27 -4.60
N TYR A 140 18.03 -5.58 -3.31
CA TYR A 140 18.87 -6.61 -2.69
C TYR A 140 18.47 -8.04 -3.12
N LEU A 141 17.18 -8.25 -3.42
CA LEU A 141 16.60 -9.47 -3.98
C LEU A 141 16.74 -9.55 -5.50
N ASN A 142 17.20 -8.52 -6.22
CA ASN A 142 17.63 -8.65 -7.61
C ASN A 142 18.91 -9.50 -7.73
N SER A 143 19.54 -9.82 -6.59
CA SER A 143 20.52 -10.90 -6.43
C SER A 143 19.90 -12.26 -6.10
N ALA A 144 18.60 -12.31 -5.88
CA ALA A 144 17.81 -13.51 -5.59
C ALA A 144 16.98 -13.88 -6.82
N GLU A 145 16.73 -15.17 -6.98
CA GLU A 145 16.29 -15.85 -8.20
C GLU A 145 14.91 -15.43 -8.75
N TYR A 146 14.21 -14.47 -8.13
CA TYR A 146 12.86 -14.04 -8.51
C TYR A 146 12.71 -12.51 -8.45
N ASN A 147 12.51 -11.89 -9.62
CA ASN A 147 12.24 -10.46 -9.77
C ASN A 147 10.77 -10.25 -10.21
N PRO A 148 9.85 -9.87 -9.31
CA PRO A 148 8.44 -9.60 -9.64
C PRO A 148 8.23 -8.34 -10.50
N PHE A 149 9.27 -7.55 -10.75
CA PHE A 149 9.23 -6.28 -11.49
C PHE A 149 9.49 -6.46 -13.00
N ASN A 150 9.89 -7.65 -13.47
CA ASN A 150 10.32 -7.88 -14.85
C ASN A 150 9.18 -8.15 -15.87
N LYS A 151 7.91 -8.25 -15.45
CA LYS A 151 6.80 -8.69 -16.33
C LYS A 151 5.86 -7.59 -16.84
N GLY A 152 6.20 -6.31 -16.65
CA GLY A 152 5.38 -5.19 -17.15
C GLY A 152 4.07 -5.00 -16.38
N TYR A 153 3.10 -4.30 -16.98
CA TYR A 153 1.80 -4.01 -16.37
C TYR A 153 0.68 -4.84 -16.97
N GLY A 154 -0.29 -5.22 -16.14
CA GLY A 154 -1.53 -5.87 -16.58
C GLY A 154 -1.93 -7.03 -15.68
N VAL A 155 -3.20 -7.43 -15.76
CA VAL A 155 -3.75 -8.54 -14.97
C VAL A 155 -3.04 -9.86 -15.32
N ASN A 156 -2.74 -10.09 -16.61
CA ASN A 156 -2.01 -11.29 -17.04
C ASN A 156 -0.59 -11.34 -16.46
N SER A 157 0.14 -10.21 -16.52
CA SER A 157 1.46 -10.09 -15.89
C SER A 157 1.40 -10.35 -14.39
N LEU A 158 0.35 -9.88 -13.73
CA LEU A 158 0.08 -10.08 -12.30
C LEU A 158 -0.16 -11.57 -12.00
N LEU A 159 -1.04 -12.23 -12.75
CA LEU A 159 -1.34 -13.66 -12.60
C LEU A 159 -0.11 -14.52 -12.86
N GLU A 160 0.61 -14.28 -13.96
CA GLU A 160 1.83 -15.00 -14.28
C GLU A 160 2.91 -14.82 -13.23
N ALA A 161 3.07 -13.61 -12.68
CA ALA A 161 4.02 -13.36 -11.60
C ALA A 161 3.68 -14.23 -10.38
N ASN A 162 2.41 -14.24 -9.95
CA ASN A 162 1.98 -15.04 -8.80
C ASN A 162 2.07 -16.55 -9.04
N ILE A 163 1.69 -17.04 -10.22
CA ILE A 163 1.83 -18.46 -10.59
C ILE A 163 3.30 -18.88 -10.58
N ASN A 164 4.18 -18.06 -11.18
CA ASN A 164 5.61 -18.34 -11.19
C ASN A 164 6.21 -18.28 -9.79
N PHE A 165 5.77 -17.34 -8.95
CA PHE A 165 6.19 -17.28 -7.55
C PHE A 165 5.79 -18.55 -6.80
N ALA A 166 4.53 -18.97 -6.91
CA ALA A 166 4.02 -20.17 -6.25
C ALA A 166 4.77 -21.44 -6.68
N LYS A 167 5.08 -21.59 -7.97
CA LYS A 167 5.88 -22.71 -8.49
C LYS A 167 7.30 -22.77 -7.91
N ASN A 168 7.90 -21.61 -7.64
CA ASN A 168 9.26 -21.52 -7.13
C ASN A 168 9.35 -21.44 -5.60
N LEU A 169 8.20 -21.40 -4.90
CA LEU A 169 8.13 -21.19 -3.45
C LEU A 169 8.94 -22.24 -2.66
N LEU A 170 8.86 -23.51 -3.07
CA LEU A 170 9.56 -24.62 -2.41
C LEU A 170 11.08 -24.62 -2.68
N HIS A 171 11.54 -23.90 -3.70
CA HIS A 171 12.95 -23.81 -4.08
C HIS A 171 13.66 -22.59 -3.48
N LEU A 172 12.94 -21.76 -2.72
CA LEU A 172 13.53 -20.58 -2.09
C LEU A 172 14.54 -20.98 -1.00
N SER A 173 15.73 -20.40 -1.07
CA SER A 173 16.71 -20.48 0.02
C SER A 173 16.15 -19.88 1.31
N ILE A 174 16.68 -20.29 2.48
CA ILE A 174 16.30 -19.73 3.78
C ILE A 174 16.45 -18.20 3.84
N ARG A 175 17.47 -17.65 3.17
CA ARG A 175 17.67 -16.20 3.03
C ARG A 175 16.49 -15.55 2.33
N ASN A 176 15.99 -16.15 1.25
CA ASN A 176 14.84 -15.64 0.51
C ASN A 176 13.55 -15.75 1.32
N TRP A 177 13.39 -16.80 2.14
CA TRP A 177 12.27 -16.92 3.08
C TRP A 177 12.25 -15.82 4.13
N ILE A 178 13.40 -15.50 4.73
CA ILE A 178 13.52 -14.40 5.71
C ILE A 178 13.19 -13.05 5.05
N LEU A 179 13.72 -12.80 3.85
CA LEU A 179 13.45 -11.56 3.12
C LEU A 179 11.98 -11.45 2.71
N LEU A 180 11.40 -12.55 2.21
CA LEU A 180 9.98 -12.63 1.89
C LEU A 180 9.13 -12.32 3.12
N TYR A 181 9.44 -12.93 4.27
CA TYR A 181 8.77 -12.68 5.53
C TYR A 181 8.81 -11.20 5.93
N ILE A 182 9.99 -10.55 5.87
CA ILE A 182 10.15 -9.12 6.18
C ILE A 182 9.31 -8.26 5.22
N VAL A 183 9.40 -8.52 3.92
CA VAL A 183 8.71 -7.75 2.88
C VAL A 183 7.19 -7.88 3.02
N ILE A 184 6.70 -9.08 3.25
CA ILE A 184 5.29 -9.37 3.55
C ILE A 184 4.85 -8.63 4.81
N SER A 185 5.65 -8.72 5.88
CA SER A 185 5.33 -8.10 7.16
C SER A 185 5.19 -6.59 7.01
N VAL A 186 6.13 -5.96 6.29
CA VAL A 186 6.09 -4.53 5.98
C VAL A 186 4.91 -4.19 5.06
N ALA A 187 4.67 -4.97 4.01
CA ALA A 187 3.61 -4.69 3.05
C ALA A 187 2.23 -4.66 3.71
N VAL A 188 1.97 -5.59 4.64
CA VAL A 188 0.69 -5.67 5.36
C VAL A 188 0.55 -4.55 6.39
N THR A 189 1.64 -4.14 7.06
CA THR A 189 1.55 -3.16 8.16
C THR A 189 1.76 -1.72 7.72
N MET A 190 2.30 -1.43 6.53
CA MET A 190 2.63 -0.06 6.12
C MET A 190 1.41 0.80 5.77
N THR A 191 0.21 0.22 5.65
CA THR A 191 -1.00 0.99 5.35
C THR A 191 -1.40 1.87 6.54
N PRO A 192 -1.86 3.11 6.29
CA PRO A 192 -2.26 4.01 7.36
C PRO A 192 -3.44 3.45 8.15
N SER A 193 -3.41 3.61 9.47
CA SER A 193 -4.57 3.32 10.32
C SER A 193 -5.72 4.31 10.05
N ARG A 194 -6.91 4.04 10.60
CA ARG A 194 -8.04 4.99 10.53
C ARG A 194 -7.69 6.37 11.09
N GLN A 195 -6.89 6.40 12.16
CA GLN A 195 -6.42 7.64 12.78
C GLN A 195 -5.42 8.36 11.87
N ASP A 196 -4.48 7.63 11.26
CA ASP A 196 -3.51 8.20 10.32
C ASP A 196 -4.22 8.79 9.09
N PHE A 197 -5.22 8.09 8.56
CA PHE A 197 -6.02 8.61 7.45
C PHE A 197 -6.74 9.91 7.82
N SER A 198 -7.37 9.95 9.00
CA SER A 198 -8.07 11.15 9.45
C SER A 198 -7.12 12.35 9.62
N ASN A 199 -5.94 12.11 10.18
CA ASN A 199 -4.91 13.13 10.37
C ASN A 199 -4.24 13.56 9.05
N ALA A 200 -4.12 12.65 8.09
CA ALA A 200 -3.54 12.92 6.77
C ALA A 200 -4.51 13.59 5.81
N PHE A 201 -5.84 13.42 5.96
CA PHE A 201 -6.80 13.75 4.91
C PHE A 201 -6.71 15.21 4.42
N PHE A 202 -6.83 16.18 5.33
CA PHE A 202 -6.78 17.60 4.97
C PHE A 202 -5.39 18.04 4.47
N PRO A 203 -4.28 17.69 5.16
CA PRO A 203 -2.94 17.95 4.65
C PRO A 203 -2.66 17.34 3.27
N LEU A 204 -3.11 16.11 3.02
CA LEU A 204 -2.94 15.42 1.74
C LEU A 204 -3.75 16.10 0.64
N LEU A 205 -5.00 16.48 0.93
CA LEU A 205 -5.84 17.23 0.00
C LEU A 205 -5.17 18.57 -0.38
N PHE A 206 -4.59 19.26 0.61
CA PHE A 206 -3.86 20.51 0.38
C PHE A 206 -2.58 20.31 -0.45
N LEU A 207 -1.77 19.29 -0.14
CA LEU A 207 -0.58 18.94 -0.91
C LEU A 207 -0.93 18.52 -2.34
N MET A 208 -2.01 17.77 -2.52
CA MET A 208 -2.53 17.39 -3.83
C MET A 208 -2.91 18.64 -4.63
N LEU A 209 -3.60 19.61 -4.03
CA LEU A 209 -3.95 20.87 -4.69
C LEU A 209 -2.70 21.64 -5.14
N ILE A 210 -1.69 21.77 -4.27
CA ILE A 210 -0.41 22.40 -4.61
C ILE A 210 0.27 21.66 -5.77
N PHE A 211 0.35 20.34 -5.69
CA PHE A 211 0.96 19.51 -6.71
C PHE A 211 0.31 19.72 -8.09
N LEU A 212 -1.01 19.83 -8.14
CA LEU A 212 -1.75 20.06 -9.37
C LEU A 212 -1.49 21.46 -9.95
N ILE A 213 -1.45 22.49 -9.09
CA ILE A 213 -1.10 23.85 -9.48
C ILE A 213 0.31 23.89 -10.07
N VAL A 214 1.29 23.30 -9.37
CA VAL A 214 2.69 23.24 -9.82
C VAL A 214 2.81 22.46 -11.11
N SER A 215 2.18 21.30 -11.24
CA SER A 215 2.23 20.48 -12.46
C SER A 215 1.63 21.23 -13.65
N LYS A 216 0.55 21.98 -13.45
CA LYS A 216 -0.04 22.85 -14.47
C LYS A 216 0.90 23.98 -14.90
N LEU A 217 1.63 24.59 -13.96
CA LEU A 217 2.52 25.73 -14.25
C LEU A 217 3.87 25.33 -14.84
N THR A 218 4.40 24.18 -14.42
CA THR A 218 5.78 23.77 -14.75
C THR A 218 5.85 22.70 -15.83
N HIS A 219 4.72 22.06 -16.17
CA HIS A 219 4.66 20.88 -17.04
C HIS A 219 5.54 19.71 -16.56
N ILE A 220 6.03 19.74 -15.31
CA ILE A 220 6.79 18.64 -14.72
C ILE A 220 5.82 17.50 -14.41
N LEU A 221 6.03 16.37 -15.08
CA LEU A 221 5.33 15.11 -14.81
C LEU A 221 6.29 14.19 -14.07
N LEU A 222 5.83 13.64 -12.94
CA LEU A 222 6.58 12.61 -12.24
C LEU A 222 6.62 11.32 -13.08
N PRO A 223 7.67 10.48 -12.92
CA PRO A 223 7.78 9.21 -13.62
C PRO A 223 6.79 8.18 -13.04
N VAL A 224 5.52 8.31 -13.41
CA VAL A 224 4.39 7.50 -12.91
C VAL A 224 4.58 6.01 -13.19
N SER A 225 5.30 5.65 -14.25
CA SER A 225 5.65 4.26 -14.55
C SER A 225 6.39 3.59 -13.39
N SER A 226 7.49 4.17 -12.92
CA SER A 226 8.27 3.61 -11.82
C SER A 226 7.43 3.45 -10.55
N PHE A 227 6.56 4.42 -10.27
CA PHE A 227 5.65 4.37 -9.12
C PHE A 227 4.59 3.27 -9.27
N ASN A 228 4.03 3.11 -10.46
CA ASN A 228 3.07 2.05 -10.76
C ASN A 228 3.68 0.65 -10.63
N LEU A 229 4.94 0.45 -11.06
CA LEU A 229 5.63 -0.85 -10.89
C LEU A 229 5.81 -1.18 -9.41
N LEU A 230 6.16 -0.17 -8.62
CA LEU A 230 6.31 -0.31 -7.19
C LEU A 230 4.99 -0.68 -6.51
N LEU A 231 3.90 0.04 -6.81
CA LEU A 231 2.57 -0.29 -6.28
C LEU A 231 2.10 -1.68 -6.74
N LEU A 232 2.36 -2.07 -7.99
CA LEU A 232 2.03 -3.40 -8.51
C LEU A 232 2.76 -4.50 -7.75
N SER A 233 4.03 -4.28 -7.38
CA SER A 233 4.80 -5.23 -6.57
C SER A 233 4.22 -5.39 -5.16
N VAL A 234 3.78 -4.29 -4.55
CA VAL A 234 3.09 -4.32 -3.25
C VAL A 234 1.78 -5.10 -3.38
N ILE A 235 0.99 -4.85 -4.42
CA ILE A 235 -0.26 -5.57 -4.69
C ILE A 235 0.00 -7.09 -4.81
N ASN A 236 1.05 -7.50 -5.52
CA ASN A 236 1.42 -8.92 -5.62
C ASN A 236 1.70 -9.55 -4.25
N LEU A 237 2.46 -8.86 -3.40
CA LEU A 237 2.77 -9.32 -2.04
C LEU A 237 1.51 -9.41 -1.17
N LEU A 238 0.62 -8.44 -1.31
CA LEU A 238 -0.66 -8.42 -0.59
C LEU A 238 -1.60 -9.52 -1.07
N ILE A 239 -1.64 -9.84 -2.36
CA ILE A 239 -2.44 -10.97 -2.88
C ILE A 239 -1.93 -12.29 -2.30
N LEU A 240 -0.62 -12.50 -2.26
CA LEU A 240 -0.04 -13.67 -1.61
C LEU A 240 -0.47 -13.77 -0.14
N MET A 241 -0.42 -12.65 0.58
CA MET A 241 -0.86 -12.60 1.98
C MET A 241 -2.35 -12.75 2.17
N LEU A 242 -3.16 -12.27 1.24
CA LEU A 242 -4.60 -12.47 1.23
C LEU A 242 -4.91 -13.96 1.15
N VAL A 243 -4.29 -14.70 0.22
CA VAL A 243 -4.45 -16.15 0.10
C VAL A 243 -4.07 -16.86 1.40
N LEU A 244 -2.92 -16.51 1.99
CA LEU A 244 -2.49 -17.09 3.27
C LEU A 244 -3.46 -16.77 4.42
N SER A 245 -3.97 -15.52 4.49
CA SER A 245 -4.93 -15.11 5.51
C SER A 245 -6.27 -15.87 5.41
N ILE A 246 -6.74 -16.12 4.19
CA ILE A 246 -7.96 -16.91 3.94
C ILE A 246 -7.74 -18.36 4.38
N ILE A 247 -6.59 -18.96 4.06
CA ILE A 247 -6.26 -20.33 4.50
C ILE A 247 -6.27 -20.41 6.03
N VAL A 248 -5.60 -19.48 6.71
CA VAL A 248 -5.57 -19.42 8.19
C VAL A 248 -6.98 -19.26 8.76
N PHE A 249 -7.80 -18.40 8.16
CA PHE A 249 -9.19 -18.19 8.56
C PHE A 249 -10.06 -19.44 8.38
N VAL A 250 -9.96 -20.14 7.25
CA VAL A 250 -10.73 -21.37 6.99
C VAL A 250 -10.33 -22.47 7.99
N ILE A 251 -9.03 -22.68 8.18
CA ILE A 251 -8.50 -23.64 9.17
C ILE A 251 -9.01 -23.29 10.58
N SER A 252 -8.98 -21.99 10.93
CA SER A 252 -9.49 -21.50 12.19
C SER A 252 -10.95 -21.88 12.43
N ASN A 253 -11.82 -21.61 11.46
CA ASN A 253 -13.25 -21.88 11.57
C ASN A 253 -13.54 -23.38 11.63
N PHE A 254 -12.77 -24.20 10.93
CA PHE A 254 -12.88 -25.66 11.01
C PHE A 254 -12.58 -26.17 12.43
N PHE A 255 -11.50 -25.69 13.06
CA PHE A 255 -11.13 -26.13 14.42
C PHE A 255 -11.98 -25.51 15.53
N LEU A 256 -12.46 -24.27 15.37
CA LEU A 256 -13.31 -23.61 16.36
C LEU A 256 -14.77 -24.07 16.27
N GLY A 257 -15.29 -24.32 15.06
CA GLY A 257 -16.62 -24.89 14.85
C GLY A 257 -16.74 -26.34 15.33
N ALA A 258 -15.63 -27.06 15.45
CA ALA A 258 -15.61 -28.40 16.07
C ALA A 258 -15.70 -28.39 17.61
N LYS A 259 -15.70 -27.21 18.25
CA LYS A 259 -15.78 -27.04 19.72
C LYS A 259 -17.15 -26.56 20.22
N THR A 260 -18.13 -26.43 19.34
CA THR A 260 -19.55 -26.15 19.66
C THR A 260 -20.39 -27.39 19.42
#